data_AF-A0A953JLW8-F1
#
_entry.id   AF-A0A953JLW8-F1
#
_cell.length_a   1.000
_cell.length_b   1.000
_cell.length_c   1.000
_cell.angle_alpha   90.00
_cell.angle_beta   90.00
_cell.angle_gamma   90.00
#
_symmetry.space_group_name_H-M   'P 1'
#
loop_
_entity.id
_entity.type
_entity.pdbx_description
1 polymer ?
#
loop_
_entity_poly.entity_id
_entity_poly.type
_entity_poly.pdbx_seq_one_letter_code
_entity_poly.pdbx_strand_id
1 'polypeptide(L)' 'MFRRPFLLLAVILLGLVSIGLLAVGAFPPSVSPTPVERVVPNDRFQTR' A
#
# COMPACT_ATOMS: atom_id res chain seq x y z
N MET A 1 0.89 37.73 10.36
CA MET A 1 0.19 37.57 11.66
C MET A 1 -0.76 36.38 11.57
N PHE A 2 -0.46 35.29 12.28
CA PHE A 2 -1.31 34.09 12.32
C PHE A 2 -2.61 34.40 13.06
N ARG A 3 -3.61 34.86 12.30
CA ARG A 3 -4.93 35.25 12.84
C ARG A 3 -5.70 34.08 13.46
N ARG A 4 -5.24 32.84 13.26
CA ARG A 4 -5.90 31.60 13.71
C ARG A 4 -4.86 30.58 14.18
N PRO A 5 -4.29 30.74 15.38
CA PRO A 5 -3.23 29.86 15.89
C PRO A 5 -3.70 28.40 16.02
N PHE A 6 -4.96 28.18 16.38
CA PHE A 6 -5.54 26.83 16.44
C PHE A 6 -5.59 26.12 15.10
N LEU A 7 -5.85 26.86 14.00
CA LEU A 7 -5.83 26.28 12.65
C LEU A 7 -4.42 25.87 12.24
N LEU A 8 -3.42 26.68 12.59
CA LEU A 8 -2.02 26.31 12.35
C LEU A 8 -1.65 25.04 13.14
N LEU A 9 -2.05 24.95 14.41
CA LEU A 9 -1.81 23.77 15.22
C LEU A 9 -2.46 22.52 14.60
N ALA A 10 -3.71 22.63 14.14
CA ALA A 10 -4.42 21.53 13.48
C ALA A 10 -3.69 21.07 12.22
N VAL A 11 -3.23 22.00 11.37
CA VAL A 11 -2.49 21.68 10.14
C VAL A 11 -1.16 20.98 10.45
N ILE A 12 -0.42 21.46 11.46
CA ILE A 12 0.84 20.85 11.88
C ILE A 12 0.59 19.42 12.38
N LEU A 13 -0.44 19.22 13.21
CA LEU A 13 -0.79 17.91 13.75
C LEU A 13 -1.15 16.93 12.62
N LEU A 14 -1.95 17.39 11.66
CA LEU A 14 -2.38 16.59 10.50
C LEU A 14 -1.19 16.22 9.60
N GLY A 15 -0.25 17.15 9.42
CA GLY A 15 1.01 16.91 8.72
C GLY A 15 1.87 15.85 9.42
N LEU A 16 2.05 15.94 10.73
CA LEU A 16 2.78 14.96 11.53
C LEU A 16 2.17 13.55 11.44
N VAL A 17 0.85 13.44 11.57
CA VAL A 17 0.14 12.16 11.43
C VAL A 17 0.35 11.58 10.03
N SER A 18 0.21 12.41 8.99
CA SER A 18 0.41 11.97 7.61
C SER A 18 1.82 11.44 7.40
N ILE A 19 2.85 12.20 7.82
CA ILE A 19 4.26 11.77 7.73
C ILE A 19 4.50 10.48 8.51
N GLY A 20 3.94 10.36 9.72
CA GLY A 20 4.03 9.14 10.53
C GLY A 20 3.43 7.92 9.82
N LEU A 21 2.26 8.07 9.22
CA LEU A 21 1.61 7.00 8.44
C LEU A 21 2.44 6.60 7.21
N LEU A 22 3.02 7.57 6.51
CA LEU A 22 3.93 7.30 5.39
C LEU A 22 5.18 6.55 5.87
N ALA A 23 5.78 6.98 6.98
CA ALA A 23 7.03 6.42 7.52
C ALA A 23 6.88 5.00 8.09
N VAL A 24 5.73 4.69 8.70
CA VAL A 24 5.43 3.35 9.22
C VAL A 24 5.16 2.35 8.08
N GLY A 25 5.01 2.83 6.84
CA GLY A 25 4.68 1.95 5.72
C GLY A 25 3.23 1.52 5.78
N ALA A 26 2.30 2.47 5.99
CA ALA A 26 0.87 2.21 5.77
C ALA A 26 0.54 1.78 4.32
N PHE A 27 1.54 1.78 3.43
CA PHE A 27 1.45 1.20 2.11
C PHE A 27 1.98 -0.24 2.13
N PRO A 28 1.25 -1.19 1.53
CA PRO A 28 1.73 -2.56 1.41
C PRO A 28 3.07 -2.57 0.65
N PRO A 29 4.01 -3.47 1.02
CA PRO A 29 5.23 -3.64 0.25
C PRO A 29 4.88 -3.95 -1.20
N SER A 30 5.63 -3.38 -2.15
CA SER A 30 5.48 -3.73 -3.56
C SER A 30 5.81 -5.21 -3.75
N VAL A 31 4.79 -6.02 -3.97
CA VAL A 31 4.94 -7.45 -4.27
C VAL A 31 5.09 -7.63 -5.79
N SER A 32 6.24 -8.15 -6.22
CA SER A 32 6.42 -8.58 -7.60
C SER A 32 5.52 -9.80 -7.86
N PRO A 33 4.67 -9.79 -8.90
CA PRO A 33 3.86 -10.95 -9.24
C PRO A 33 4.75 -12.15 -9.53
N THR A 34 4.63 -13.21 -8.74
CA THR A 34 5.32 -14.47 -9.02
C THR A 34 4.57 -15.20 -10.14
N PRO A 35 5.23 -15.62 -11.23
CA PRO A 35 4.60 -16.45 -12.24
C PRO A 35 4.19 -17.77 -11.60
N VAL A 36 2.88 -18.01 -11.49
CA VAL A 36 2.34 -19.29 -11.04
C VAL A 36 2.45 -20.26 -12.21
N GLU A 37 3.37 -21.22 -12.10
CA GLU A 37 3.47 -22.33 -13.04
C GLU A 37 2.25 -23.23 -12.83
N ARG A 38 1.19 -22.94 -13.59
CA ARG A 38 0.00 -23.79 -13.63
C ARG A 38 0.40 -25.06 -14.35
N VAL A 39 0.83 -26.07 -13.60
CA VAL A 39 0.92 -27.44 -14.10
C VAL A 39 -0.51 -27.84 -14.44
N VAL A 40 -0.90 -27.66 -15.70
CA VAL A 40 -2.14 -28.22 -16.22
C VAL A 40 -1.98 -29.72 -16.13
N PRO A 41 -2.78 -30.44 -15.31
CA PRO A 41 -2.70 -31.89 -15.24
C PRO A 41 -3.15 -32.43 -16.60
N ASN A 42 -2.20 -32.67 -17.49
CA ASN A 42 -2.43 -33.13 -18.86
C ASN A 42 -2.93 -34.59 -18.90
N ASP A 43 -3.03 -35.25 -17.74
CA ASP A 43 -3.46 -36.64 -17.63
C ASP A 43 -4.93 -36.85 -18.03
N ARG A 44 -5.74 -35.79 -18.13
CA ARG A 44 -7.16 -35.89 -18.50
C ARG A 44 -7.49 -35.53 -19.95
N PHE A 45 -6.52 -34.99 -20.71
CA PHE A 45 -6.77 -34.49 -22.07
C PHE A 45 -5.95 -35.21 -23.16
N GLN A 46 -5.48 -36.43 -22.90
CA GLN A 46 -4.92 -37.28 -23.95
C GLN A 46 -6.03 -37.73 -24.91
N THR A 47 -6.18 -37.03 -26.04
CA THR A 47 -6.96 -37.50 -27.18
C THR A 47 -6.06 -38.44 -27.97
N ARG A 48 -6.47 -39.70 -28.09
CA ARG A 48 -5.78 -40.77 -28.83
C ARG A 48 -5.63 -40.44 -30.30
#